data_AF-A0A1B6BXP0-F1
#
_entry.id   AF-A0A1B6BXP0-F1
#
_cell.length_a   1.000
_cell.length_b   1.000
_cell.length_c   1.000
_cell.angle_alpha   90.00
_cell.angle_beta   90.00
_cell.angle_gamma   90.00
#
_symmetry.space_group_name_H-M   'P 1'
#
loop_
_entity.id
_entity.type
_entity.pdbx_description
1 polymer ?
#
loop_
_entity_poly.entity_id
_entity_poly.type
_entity_poly.pdbx_seq_one_letter_code
_entity_poly.pdbx_strand_id
1 'polypeptide(L)'
;AHNTKEQNYFTITSFKLLLEHLSVYSLVFSTSMKANILYRSILLVLIIFCCQTGLLDAKKNGKAKDTNKCTSIVCKKTVDKLLKDIDNNVDPCDDFYQYACGNYLKTAQPDRSKFKDIDDNKYEQLMAMLEEPSTKGPRIFKMVKQLYRQCLDEAALDK
;
A
#
# COMPACT_ATOMS: atom_id res chain seq x y z
N ALA A 1 28.93 -42.98 87.11
CA ALA A 1 27.75 -42.12 86.90
C ALA A 1 28.22 -40.68 86.77
N HIS A 2 27.59 -39.86 85.93
CA HIS A 2 28.09 -38.64 85.25
C HIS A 2 28.85 -38.99 83.95
N ASN A 3 28.42 -38.63 82.74
CA ASN A 3 27.64 -37.47 82.30
C ASN A 3 26.71 -37.82 81.12
N THR A 4 25.44 -38.17 81.38
CA THR A 4 24.38 -38.28 80.35
C THR A 4 23.62 -36.96 80.14
N LYS A 5 23.89 -35.91 80.93
CA LYS A 5 23.27 -34.59 80.77
C LYS A 5 23.99 -33.67 79.77
N GLU A 6 25.32 -33.77 79.63
CA GLU A 6 26.07 -32.93 78.68
C GLU A 6 25.92 -33.36 77.23
N GLN A 7 25.84 -34.67 76.95
CA GLN A 7 25.70 -35.17 75.58
C GLN A 7 24.32 -34.85 74.98
N ASN A 8 23.26 -34.78 75.80
CA ASN A 8 21.93 -34.39 75.33
C ASN A 8 21.78 -32.88 75.10
N TYR A 9 22.50 -32.03 75.84
CA TYR A 9 22.52 -30.58 75.58
C TYR A 9 23.25 -30.25 74.27
N PHE A 10 24.34 -30.97 73.99
CA PHE A 10 25.10 -30.81 72.74
C PHE A 10 24.30 -31.25 71.51
N THR A 11 23.62 -32.41 71.55
CA THR A 11 22.81 -32.88 70.41
C THR A 11 21.54 -32.04 70.17
N ILE A 12 20.86 -31.57 71.23
CA ILE A 12 19.68 -30.70 71.10
C ILE A 12 20.06 -29.31 70.55
N THR A 13 21.21 -28.75 70.95
CA THR A 13 21.69 -27.45 70.45
C THR A 13 22.11 -27.52 68.98
N SER A 14 22.76 -28.62 68.56
CA SER A 14 23.11 -28.86 67.16
C SER A 14 21.88 -29.08 66.26
N PHE A 15 20.83 -29.76 66.76
CA PHE A 15 19.59 -29.96 66.01
C PHE A 15 18.75 -28.68 65.88
N LYS A 16 18.79 -27.80 66.90
CA LYS A 16 18.17 -26.46 66.86
C LYS A 16 18.81 -25.57 65.79
N LEU A 17 20.14 -25.58 65.69
CA LEU A 17 20.90 -24.87 64.64
C LEU A 17 20.56 -25.40 63.22
N LEU A 18 20.35 -26.71 63.08
CA LEU A 18 20.04 -27.34 61.80
C LEU A 18 18.61 -27.05 61.31
N LEU A 19 17.63 -26.96 62.23
CA LEU A 19 16.24 -26.60 61.92
C LEU A 19 16.08 -25.10 61.59
N GLU A 20 16.86 -24.22 62.22
CA GLU A 20 16.90 -22.79 61.86
C GLU A 20 17.49 -22.56 60.46
N HIS A 21 18.54 -23.31 60.09
CA HIS A 21 19.12 -23.22 58.74
C HIS A 21 18.19 -23.73 57.62
N LEU A 22 17.37 -24.76 57.86
CA LEU A 22 16.47 -25.32 56.84
C LEU A 22 15.24 -24.43 56.53
N SER A 23 14.70 -23.78 57.56
CA SER A 23 13.56 -22.85 57.42
C SER A 23 13.99 -21.54 56.76
N VAL A 24 15.15 -20.99 57.15
CA VAL A 24 15.75 -19.80 56.51
C VAL A 24 16.17 -20.11 55.06
N TYR A 25 16.72 -21.29 54.77
CA TYR A 25 17.05 -21.69 53.39
C TYR A 25 15.81 -21.84 52.51
N SER A 26 14.71 -22.40 53.03
CA SER A 26 13.44 -22.48 52.30
C SER A 26 12.78 -21.11 52.09
N LEU A 27 12.92 -20.20 53.07
CA LEU A 27 12.47 -18.82 52.95
C LEU A 27 13.33 -18.03 51.94
N VAL A 28 14.66 -18.17 51.99
CA VAL A 28 15.63 -17.59 51.05
C VAL A 28 15.47 -18.16 49.65
N PHE A 29 15.18 -19.46 49.51
CA PHE A 29 14.90 -20.11 48.24
C PHE A 29 13.55 -19.62 47.68
N SER A 30 12.51 -19.48 48.50
CA SER A 30 11.20 -18.91 48.10
C SER A 30 11.28 -17.43 47.72
N THR A 31 12.03 -16.61 48.46
CA THR A 31 12.23 -15.18 48.16
C THR A 31 13.19 -14.97 46.97
N SER A 32 14.23 -15.80 46.82
CA SER A 32 15.18 -15.75 45.70
C SER A 32 14.60 -16.34 44.41
N MET A 33 13.74 -17.37 44.49
CA MET A 33 12.99 -17.86 43.33
C MET A 33 11.97 -16.82 42.86
N LYS A 34 11.26 -16.15 43.78
CA LYS A 34 10.41 -15.01 43.42
C LYS A 34 11.24 -13.88 42.82
N ALA A 35 12.42 -13.56 43.37
CA ALA A 35 13.30 -12.53 42.82
C ALA A 35 13.86 -12.89 41.43
N ASN A 36 14.23 -14.15 41.18
CA ASN A 36 14.69 -14.63 39.87
C ASN A 36 13.55 -14.77 38.86
N ILE A 37 12.35 -15.20 39.28
CA ILE A 37 11.15 -15.25 38.43
C ILE A 37 10.66 -13.84 38.12
N LEU A 38 10.68 -12.93 39.10
CA LEU A 38 10.37 -11.51 38.92
C LEU A 38 11.43 -10.83 38.04
N TYR A 39 12.72 -11.12 38.24
CA TYR A 39 13.79 -10.57 37.39
C TYR A 39 13.68 -11.10 35.95
N ARG A 40 13.38 -12.39 35.76
CA ARG A 40 13.16 -12.97 34.42
C ARG A 40 11.88 -12.44 33.78
N SER A 41 10.80 -12.24 34.53
CA SER A 41 9.56 -11.67 33.99
C SER A 41 9.73 -10.19 33.64
N ILE A 42 10.41 -9.41 34.47
CA ILE A 42 10.75 -8.01 34.20
C ILE A 42 11.70 -7.92 33.00
N LEU A 43 12.73 -8.76 32.91
CA LEU A 43 13.67 -8.81 31.78
C LEU A 43 12.96 -9.17 30.48
N LEU A 44 12.03 -10.15 30.49
CA LEU A 44 11.23 -10.51 29.33
C LEU A 44 10.29 -9.37 28.91
N VAL A 45 9.64 -8.69 29.85
CA VAL A 45 8.78 -7.52 29.57
C VAL A 45 9.60 -6.36 29.01
N LEU A 46 10.81 -6.11 29.51
CA LEU A 46 11.72 -5.09 28.99
C LEU A 46 12.23 -5.43 27.59
N ILE A 47 12.54 -6.70 27.31
CA ILE A 47 12.92 -7.15 25.96
C ILE A 47 11.74 -6.98 24.99
N ILE A 48 10.52 -7.34 25.39
CA ILE A 48 9.31 -7.17 24.57
C ILE A 48 9.03 -5.67 24.35
N PHE A 49 9.14 -4.84 25.40
CA PHE A 49 8.94 -3.39 25.31
C PHE A 49 10.00 -2.73 24.41
N CYS A 50 11.26 -3.12 24.52
CA CYS A 50 12.34 -2.72 23.60
C CYS A 50 12.10 -3.20 22.17
N CYS A 51 11.45 -4.35 21.98
CA CYS A 51 11.08 -4.84 20.65
C CYS A 51 9.92 -4.01 20.06
N GLN A 52 8.95 -3.60 20.88
CA GLN A 52 7.87 -2.70 20.47
C GLN A 52 8.36 -1.28 20.16
N THR A 53 9.32 -0.74 20.91
CA THR A 53 9.89 0.60 20.67
C THR A 53 10.97 0.59 19.58
N GLY A 54 11.77 -0.46 19.48
CA GLY A 54 12.83 -0.62 18.46
C GLY A 54 12.31 -0.97 17.06
N LEU A 55 11.15 -1.65 16.95
CA LEU A 55 10.51 -1.91 15.65
C LEU A 55 9.91 -0.64 15.02
N LEU A 56 9.70 0.44 15.79
CA LEU A 56 9.19 1.71 15.28
C LEU A 56 10.28 2.66 14.74
N ASP A 57 11.56 2.37 14.93
CA ASP A 57 12.65 3.11 14.26
C ASP A 57 13.30 2.36 13.09
N ALA A 58 13.02 1.05 12.92
CA ALA A 58 13.30 0.33 11.68
C ALA A 58 12.30 0.64 10.54
N LYS A 59 11.28 1.47 10.81
CA LYS A 59 10.35 2.01 9.81
C LYS A 59 10.33 3.54 9.81
N LYS A 60 11.46 4.20 10.06
CA LYS A 60 11.74 5.44 9.33
C LYS A 60 12.20 5.06 7.93
N ASN A 61 11.22 4.60 7.15
CA ASN A 61 11.24 4.80 5.71
C ASN A 61 11.70 6.24 5.53
N GLY A 62 12.89 6.41 4.94
CA GLY A 62 13.28 7.72 4.45
C GLY A 62 12.06 8.28 3.75
N LYS A 63 11.63 9.49 4.11
CA LYS A 63 10.84 10.29 3.20
C LYS A 63 11.79 10.62 2.04
N ALA A 64 12.08 9.61 1.21
CA ALA A 64 12.42 9.82 -0.16
C ALA A 64 11.30 10.70 -0.67
N LYS A 65 11.64 11.97 -0.92
CA LYS A 65 10.79 12.85 -1.71
C LYS A 65 10.44 12.01 -2.94
N ASP A 66 9.17 11.68 -3.10
CA ASP A 66 8.66 10.75 -4.10
C ASP A 66 8.81 11.42 -5.48
N THR A 67 10.05 11.46 -5.98
CA THR A 67 10.44 12.13 -7.24
C THR A 67 9.98 11.35 -8.47
N ASN A 68 9.34 10.20 -8.27
CA ASN A 68 8.92 9.29 -9.32
C ASN A 68 7.47 9.50 -9.77
N LYS A 69 6.75 10.44 -9.14
CA LYS A 69 5.39 10.81 -9.56
C LYS A 69 5.43 11.90 -10.60
N CYS A 70 4.76 11.65 -11.71
CA CYS A 70 4.62 12.66 -12.74
C CYS A 70 3.75 13.84 -12.23
N THR A 71 4.20 15.06 -12.52
CA THR A 71 3.50 16.29 -12.11
C THR A 71 2.86 17.02 -13.29
N SER A 72 3.20 16.63 -14.53
CA SER A 72 2.69 17.28 -15.74
C SER A 72 1.18 17.10 -15.87
N ILE A 73 0.53 18.12 -16.43
CA ILE A 73 -0.92 18.13 -16.67
C ILE A 73 -1.31 16.94 -17.55
N VAL A 74 -0.52 16.67 -18.59
CA VAL A 74 -0.75 15.54 -19.51
C VAL A 74 -0.73 14.22 -18.76
N CYS A 75 0.25 14.02 -17.88
CA CYS A 75 0.34 12.77 -17.13
C CYS A 75 -0.86 12.61 -16.18
N LYS A 76 -1.22 13.65 -15.42
CA LYS A 76 -2.40 13.61 -14.54
C LYS A 76 -3.67 13.26 -15.31
N LYS A 77 -3.93 13.96 -16.42
CA LYS A 77 -5.09 13.65 -17.29
C LYS A 77 -5.07 12.22 -17.81
N THR A 78 -3.89 11.70 -18.15
CA THR A 78 -3.73 10.34 -18.67
C THR A 78 -4.03 9.31 -17.59
N VAL A 79 -3.50 9.51 -16.37
CA VAL A 79 -3.77 8.65 -15.22
C VAL A 79 -5.25 8.70 -14.85
N ASP A 80 -5.87 9.88 -14.81
CA ASP A 80 -7.29 10.01 -14.51
C ASP A 80 -8.17 9.28 -15.54
N LYS A 81 -7.80 9.32 -16.83
CA LYS A 81 -8.50 8.57 -17.88
C LYS A 81 -8.31 7.06 -17.71
N LEU A 82 -7.09 6.62 -17.43
CA LEU A 82 -6.78 5.21 -17.20
C LEU A 82 -7.56 4.64 -16.00
N LEU A 83 -7.58 5.37 -14.88
CA LEU A 83 -8.26 4.93 -13.66
C LEU A 83 -9.78 4.84 -13.82
N LYS A 84 -10.37 5.58 -14.77
CA LYS A 84 -11.80 5.44 -15.10
C LYS A 84 -12.13 4.15 -15.84
N ASP A 85 -11.18 3.62 -16.61
CA ASP A 85 -11.39 2.43 -17.43
C ASP A 85 -11.19 1.12 -16.63
N ILE A 86 -10.37 1.16 -15.57
CA ILE A 86 -10.05 0.02 -14.69
C ILE A 86 -11.22 -0.31 -13.75
N ASP A 87 -11.56 -1.59 -13.60
CA ASP A 87 -12.51 -2.14 -12.63
C ASP A 87 -11.78 -2.79 -11.44
N ASN A 88 -11.64 -2.05 -10.34
CA ASN A 88 -10.95 -2.49 -9.13
C ASN A 88 -11.69 -3.60 -8.34
N ASN A 89 -12.87 -4.05 -8.78
CA ASN A 89 -13.59 -5.14 -8.14
C ASN A 89 -13.13 -6.53 -8.63
N VAL A 90 -12.26 -6.57 -9.65
CA VAL A 90 -11.74 -7.81 -10.23
C VAL A 90 -10.26 -7.92 -9.88
N ASP A 91 -9.81 -9.09 -9.43
CA ASP A 91 -8.38 -9.32 -9.20
C ASP A 91 -7.66 -9.39 -10.57
N PRO A 92 -6.61 -8.59 -10.81
CA PRO A 92 -5.83 -8.68 -12.04
C PRO A 92 -5.21 -10.06 -12.29
N CYS A 93 -5.01 -10.88 -11.26
CA CYS A 93 -4.48 -12.23 -11.39
C CYS A 93 -5.54 -13.22 -11.88
N ASP A 94 -6.82 -12.93 -11.67
CA ASP A 94 -7.93 -13.79 -12.08
C ASP A 94 -8.41 -13.45 -13.49
N ASP A 95 -8.67 -12.16 -13.75
CA ASP A 95 -9.05 -11.67 -15.07
C ASP A 95 -8.50 -10.27 -15.30
N PHE A 96 -7.28 -10.22 -15.85
CA PHE A 96 -6.62 -8.96 -16.17
C PHE A 96 -7.39 -8.12 -17.20
N TYR A 97 -8.13 -8.75 -18.12
CA TYR A 97 -8.87 -8.02 -19.15
C TYR A 97 -10.05 -7.28 -18.53
N GLN A 98 -10.81 -7.97 -17.69
CA GLN A 98 -11.92 -7.36 -16.97
C GLN A 98 -11.42 -6.35 -15.92
N TYR A 99 -10.31 -6.61 -15.24
CA TYR A 99 -9.68 -5.60 -14.36
C TYR A 99 -9.27 -4.34 -15.15
N ALA A 100 -8.58 -4.48 -16.28
CA ALA A 100 -8.05 -3.33 -17.00
C ALA A 100 -9.11 -2.55 -17.81
N CYS A 101 -10.15 -3.23 -18.31
CA CYS A 101 -11.12 -2.66 -19.25
C CYS A 101 -12.58 -2.73 -18.78
N GLY A 102 -12.87 -3.37 -17.65
CA GLY A 102 -14.23 -3.70 -17.24
C GLY A 102 -15.16 -2.51 -17.08
N ASN A 103 -14.65 -1.36 -16.64
CA ASN A 103 -15.44 -0.13 -16.56
C ASN A 103 -15.59 0.56 -17.92
N TYR A 104 -14.56 0.50 -18.77
CA TYR A 104 -14.67 1.01 -20.13
C TYR A 104 -15.78 0.29 -20.92
N LEU A 105 -15.85 -1.04 -20.83
CA LEU A 105 -16.84 -1.84 -21.55
C LEU A 105 -18.29 -1.48 -21.21
N LYS A 106 -18.55 -0.94 -20.00
CA LYS A 106 -19.89 -0.49 -19.57
C LYS A 106 -20.36 0.77 -20.29
N THR A 107 -19.41 1.57 -20.81
CA THR A 107 -19.69 2.86 -21.48
C THR A 107 -19.32 2.85 -22.96
N ALA A 108 -18.57 1.85 -23.42
CA ALA A 108 -18.21 1.67 -24.82
C ALA A 108 -19.48 1.37 -25.64
N GLN A 109 -19.63 2.04 -26.79
CA GLN A 109 -20.68 1.69 -27.73
C GLN A 109 -20.41 0.31 -28.34
N PRO A 110 -21.41 -0.58 -28.43
CA PRO A 110 -21.23 -1.97 -28.82
C PRO A 110 -20.59 -2.15 -30.22
N ASP A 111 -20.73 -1.16 -31.11
CA ASP A 111 -20.22 -1.22 -32.50
C ASP A 111 -18.95 -0.36 -32.74
N ARG A 112 -18.39 0.24 -31.69
CA ARG A 112 -17.18 1.07 -31.77
C ARG A 112 -16.06 0.50 -30.92
N SER A 113 -15.02 0.01 -31.60
CA SER A 113 -13.73 -0.27 -30.96
C SER A 113 -13.07 1.03 -30.49
N LYS A 114 -12.25 1.01 -29.43
CA LYS A 114 -11.36 2.13 -29.01
C LYS A 114 -10.62 2.78 -30.19
N PHE A 115 -10.27 2.00 -31.21
CA PHE A 115 -9.60 2.50 -32.42
C PHE A 115 -10.47 3.44 -33.25
N LYS A 116 -11.79 3.17 -33.34
CA LYS A 116 -12.75 4.09 -33.97
C LYS A 116 -12.92 5.36 -33.14
N ASP A 117 -12.98 5.27 -31.81
CA ASP A 117 -13.10 6.45 -30.94
C ASP A 117 -11.89 7.41 -31.06
N ILE A 118 -10.68 6.85 -31.23
CA ILE A 118 -9.46 7.65 -31.46
C ILE A 118 -9.49 8.33 -32.83
N ASP A 119 -10.08 7.69 -33.83
CA ASP A 119 -10.23 8.24 -35.17
C ASP A 119 -11.32 9.33 -35.20
N ASP A 120 -12.47 9.09 -34.57
CA ASP A 120 -13.61 10.02 -34.58
C ASP A 120 -13.22 11.41 -34.05
N ASN A 121 -12.47 11.49 -32.95
CA ASN A 121 -12.01 12.77 -32.39
C ASN A 121 -10.98 13.48 -33.31
N LYS A 122 -10.26 12.74 -34.17
CA LYS A 122 -9.38 13.35 -35.19
C LYS A 122 -10.18 13.83 -36.39
N TYR A 123 -11.19 13.07 -36.79
CA TYR A 123 -12.11 13.46 -37.86
C TYR A 123 -12.88 14.73 -37.49
N GLU A 124 -13.42 14.84 -36.27
CA GLU A 124 -14.10 16.07 -35.83
C GLU A 124 -13.20 17.30 -35.90
N GLN A 125 -11.95 17.17 -35.43
CA GLN A 125 -10.98 18.27 -35.51
C GLN A 125 -10.61 18.61 -36.96
N LEU A 126 -10.43 17.60 -37.81
CA LEU A 126 -10.17 17.79 -39.22
C LEU A 126 -11.33 18.49 -39.93
N MET A 127 -12.58 18.06 -39.67
CA MET A 127 -13.77 18.68 -40.23
C MET A 127 -13.92 20.12 -39.77
N ALA A 128 -13.71 20.40 -38.48
CA ALA A 128 -13.71 21.76 -37.95
C ALA A 128 -12.68 22.67 -38.65
N MET A 129 -11.49 22.15 -38.95
CA MET A 129 -10.47 22.89 -39.72
C MET A 129 -10.89 23.13 -41.18
N LEU A 130 -11.57 22.17 -41.81
CA LEU A 130 -12.01 22.26 -43.21
C LEU A 130 -13.20 23.20 -43.39
N GLU A 131 -14.08 23.30 -42.39
CA GLU A 131 -15.27 24.14 -42.42
C GLU A 131 -14.95 25.64 -42.19
N GLU A 132 -13.86 25.96 -41.47
CA GLU A 132 -13.43 27.33 -41.23
C GLU A 132 -13.26 28.14 -42.55
N PRO A 133 -13.65 29.43 -42.60
CA PRO A 133 -13.54 30.27 -43.80
C PRO A 133 -12.17 30.22 -44.47
N SER A 134 -12.12 30.07 -45.81
CA SER A 134 -10.87 29.95 -46.59
C SER A 134 -10.07 31.26 -46.74
N THR A 135 -10.32 32.27 -45.89
CA THR A 135 -9.70 33.59 -46.03
C THR A 135 -8.23 33.57 -45.58
N LYS A 136 -7.88 32.70 -44.63
CA LYS A 136 -6.53 32.59 -44.04
C LYS A 136 -5.80 31.32 -44.51
N GLY A 137 -4.48 31.42 -44.68
CA GLY A 137 -3.59 30.28 -44.93
C GLY A 137 -3.07 30.13 -46.38
N PRO A 138 -2.09 29.22 -46.59
CA PRO A 138 -1.51 28.92 -47.90
C PRO A 138 -2.54 28.50 -48.96
N ARG A 139 -2.23 28.73 -50.24
CA ARG A 139 -3.10 28.42 -51.38
C ARG A 139 -3.63 26.98 -51.38
N ILE A 140 -2.77 26.03 -50.99
CA ILE A 140 -3.12 24.60 -50.91
C ILE A 140 -4.28 24.35 -49.95
N PHE A 141 -4.27 24.95 -48.76
CA PHE A 141 -5.38 24.79 -47.81
C PHE A 141 -6.69 25.38 -48.33
N LYS A 142 -6.62 26.49 -49.08
CA LYS A 142 -7.82 27.07 -49.72
C LYS A 142 -8.42 26.13 -50.75
N MET A 143 -7.59 25.48 -51.57
CA MET A 143 -8.04 24.49 -52.57
C MET A 143 -8.64 23.25 -51.90
N VAL A 144 -8.01 22.71 -50.85
CA VAL A 144 -8.53 21.55 -50.11
C VAL A 144 -9.89 21.86 -49.47
N LYS A 145 -10.04 23.03 -48.83
CA LYS A 145 -11.33 23.48 -48.27
C LYS A 145 -12.40 23.70 -49.33
N GLN A 146 -12.02 24.21 -50.50
CA GLN A 146 -12.96 24.38 -51.62
C GLN A 146 -13.44 23.04 -52.17
N LEU A 147 -12.52 22.08 -52.35
CA LEU A 147 -12.86 20.72 -52.75
C LEU A 147 -13.79 20.05 -51.74
N TYR A 148 -13.50 20.18 -50.44
CA TYR A 148 -14.36 19.66 -49.37
C TYR A 148 -15.79 20.23 -49.44
N ARG A 149 -15.95 21.54 -49.64
CA ARG A 149 -17.28 22.18 -49.80
C ARG A 149 -18.03 21.70 -51.03
N GLN A 150 -17.32 21.43 -52.14
CA GLN A 150 -17.93 20.87 -53.35
C GLN A 150 -18.46 19.45 -53.12
N CYS A 151 -17.83 18.65 -52.24
CA CYS A 151 -18.33 17.31 -51.90
C CYS A 151 -19.55 17.32 -50.97
N LEU A 152 -19.74 18.39 -50.18
CA LEU A 152 -20.88 18.52 -49.25
C LEU A 152 -22.12 19.19 -49.87
N ASP A 153 -21.94 19.85 -51.01
CA ASP A 153 -23.04 20.50 -51.73
C ASP A 153 -23.86 19.44 -52.48
N GLU A 154 -24.74 18.74 -51.74
CA GLU A 154 -25.60 17.68 -52.27
C GLU A 154 -26.46 18.15 -53.46
N ALA A 155 -26.83 19.44 -53.48
CA ALA A 155 -27.58 20.06 -54.58
C ALA A 155 -26.77 20.17 -55.90
N ALA A 156 -25.44 19.99 -55.84
CA ALA A 156 -24.57 19.90 -57.02
C ALA A 156 -24.37 18.45 -57.50
N LEU A 157 -24.69 17.44 -56.67
CA LEU A 157 -24.56 16.02 -56.99
C LEU A 157 -25.82 15.42 -57.63
N ASP A 158 -26.99 16.01 -57.39
CA ASP A 158 -28.30 15.60 -57.95
C ASP A 158 -28.65 16.26 -59.32
N LYS A 159 -27.65 16.60 -60.14
CA LYS A 159 -27.86 17.15 -61.50
C LYS A 159 -27.24 16.30 -62.61
#